data_AF-A0A2T3IL66-F1
#
_entry.id   AF-A0A2T3IL66-F1
#
_cell.length_a   1.000
_cell.length_b   1.000
_cell.length_c   1.000
_cell.angle_alpha   90.00
_cell.angle_beta   90.00
_cell.angle_gamma   90.00
#
_symmetry.space_group_name_H-M   'P 1'
#
loop_
_entity.id
_entity.type
_entity.pdbx_description
1 polymer ?
#
loop_
_entity_poly.entity_id
_entity_poly.type
_entity_poly.pdbx_seq_one_letter_code
_entity_poly.pdbx_strand_id
1 'polypeptide(L)'
;MLHNIIPFQRNKLLEYSIDKKSMIKDIFPTNLVIFLDVIDEMIDEYNNCNDDISIKKISNFLNNNKIRLNKNNFFSYSKEENDYIECFLAYIKDLRLKISGKSYNRNELIIFLFEEFTKISQKNITIKEQVNSIYTILCRFKNLGGSIVTQKNNILIQIKKYNYHIIIVNNIDYLTPPNDNFSFSLILNYELFEAYDAISKCNNIDYISYKNADDSFNSIYISSILDVCIQKISSLIYKLYLNKEKPITEEFKKILLSIENKINNILCCFNERPRKIELLQSEDIKLLRRKVISILCLFNEYDKNYNNLVSEIKSIELCLSILYNKK
;
A
#
# COMPACT_ATOMS: atom_id res chain seq x y z
N MET A 1 -1.31 5.12 -23.93
CA MET A 1 -1.50 3.90 -24.75
C MET A 1 -1.25 2.71 -23.85
N LEU A 2 -2.25 1.85 -23.66
CA LEU A 2 -2.13 0.63 -22.85
C LEU A 2 -1.10 -0.30 -23.49
N HIS A 3 -0.27 -0.95 -22.67
CA HIS A 3 0.66 -1.97 -23.14
C HIS A 3 -0.14 -3.20 -23.57
N ASN A 4 -0.56 -3.25 -24.83
CA ASN A 4 -0.98 -4.50 -25.44
C ASN A 4 0.19 -5.47 -25.34
N ILE A 5 -0.08 -6.66 -24.81
CA ILE A 5 0.89 -7.74 -24.85
C ILE A 5 1.00 -8.16 -26.31
N ILE A 6 2.22 -8.09 -26.85
CA ILE A 6 2.50 -8.49 -28.22
C ILE A 6 2.71 -10.02 -28.21
N PRO A 7 2.03 -10.78 -29.10
CA PRO A 7 2.24 -12.21 -29.24
C PRO A 7 3.70 -12.57 -29.54
N PHE A 8 4.08 -13.81 -29.24
CA PHE A 8 5.41 -14.33 -29.55
C PHE A 8 5.62 -14.40 -31.06
N GLN A 9 6.84 -14.15 -31.55
CA GLN A 9 7.12 -14.30 -32.97
C GLN A 9 7.26 -15.79 -33.32
N ARG A 10 6.28 -16.31 -34.06
CA ARG A 10 6.14 -17.75 -34.32
C ARG A 10 6.89 -18.21 -35.55
N ASN A 11 7.44 -19.43 -35.47
CA ASN A 11 7.99 -20.17 -36.59
C ASN A 11 7.44 -21.61 -36.57
N LYS A 12 6.35 -21.84 -37.31
CA LYS A 12 5.66 -23.14 -37.31
C LYS A 12 6.55 -24.31 -37.74
N LEU A 13 7.52 -24.10 -38.63
CA LEU A 13 8.43 -25.17 -39.06
C LEU A 13 9.32 -25.64 -37.90
N LEU A 14 9.87 -24.69 -37.12
CA LEU A 14 10.64 -25.02 -35.92
C LEU A 14 9.74 -25.62 -34.83
N GLU A 15 8.55 -25.08 -34.62
CA GLU A 15 7.58 -25.61 -33.65
C GLU A 15 7.23 -27.08 -33.94
N TYR A 16 6.88 -27.42 -35.20
CA TYR A 16 6.60 -28.81 -35.60
C TYR A 16 7.82 -29.73 -35.48
N SER A 17 9.01 -29.23 -35.84
CA SER A 17 10.25 -30.01 -35.72
C SER A 17 10.56 -30.32 -34.26
N ILE A 18 10.39 -29.34 -33.37
CA ILE A 18 10.53 -29.50 -31.92
C ILE A 18 9.48 -30.49 -31.41
N ASP A 19 8.21 -30.31 -31.77
CA ASP A 19 7.10 -31.17 -31.30
C ASP A 19 7.29 -32.63 -31.65
N LYS A 20 7.72 -32.92 -32.88
CA LYS A 20 8.04 -34.27 -33.33
C LYS A 20 9.15 -34.91 -32.50
N LYS A 21 10.15 -34.13 -32.09
CA LYS A 21 11.28 -34.60 -31.26
C LYS A 21 10.91 -34.69 -29.79
N SER A 22 10.04 -33.83 -29.29
CA SER A 22 9.59 -33.82 -27.89
C SER A 22 8.52 -34.86 -27.59
N MET A 23 7.64 -35.22 -28.54
CA MET A 23 6.72 -36.35 -28.40
C MET A 23 7.45 -37.69 -28.19
N ILE A 24 8.68 -37.81 -28.70
CA ILE A 24 9.52 -38.98 -28.53
C ILE A 24 10.19 -39.01 -27.14
N LYS A 25 10.20 -37.87 -26.40
CA LYS A 25 11.04 -37.65 -25.21
C LYS A 25 10.32 -37.04 -24.00
N ASP A 26 8.99 -36.96 -24.03
CA ASP A 26 8.12 -36.44 -22.94
C ASP A 26 8.55 -35.06 -22.40
N ILE A 27 8.99 -34.14 -23.28
CA ILE A 27 9.55 -32.84 -22.85
C ILE A 27 8.47 -31.83 -22.48
N PHE A 28 7.28 -31.93 -23.09
CA PHE A 28 6.15 -31.07 -22.80
C PHE A 28 4.89 -31.90 -22.48
N PRO A 29 4.05 -31.48 -21.52
CA PRO A 29 2.77 -32.13 -21.26
C PRO A 29 1.75 -31.88 -22.38
N THR A 30 2.05 -30.99 -23.33
CA THR A 30 1.25 -30.63 -24.51
C THR A 30 2.19 -30.19 -25.64
N ASN A 31 1.84 -30.43 -26.90
CA ASN A 31 2.60 -29.94 -28.06
C ASN A 31 2.85 -28.42 -27.96
N LEU A 32 4.07 -27.95 -28.22
CA LEU A 32 4.49 -26.54 -28.24
C LEU A 32 3.61 -25.70 -29.16
N VAL A 33 3.23 -26.23 -30.33
CA VAL A 33 2.29 -25.55 -31.24
C VAL A 33 0.96 -25.26 -30.53
N ILE A 34 0.37 -26.28 -29.91
CA ILE A 34 -0.93 -26.18 -29.21
C ILE A 34 -0.80 -25.24 -28.01
N PHE A 35 0.31 -25.35 -27.27
CA PHE A 35 0.55 -24.47 -26.14
C PHE A 35 0.64 -22.99 -26.57
N LEU A 36 1.36 -22.69 -27.65
CA LEU A 36 1.43 -21.34 -28.20
C LEU A 36 0.09 -20.85 -28.74
N ASP A 37 -0.71 -21.72 -29.38
CA ASP A 37 -2.07 -21.37 -29.81
C ASP A 37 -2.95 -20.94 -28.62
N VAL A 38 -2.89 -21.69 -27.51
CA VAL A 38 -3.60 -21.33 -26.27
C VAL A 38 -3.07 -20.02 -25.69
N ILE A 39 -1.74 -19.80 -25.70
CA ILE A 39 -1.15 -18.54 -25.20
C ILE A 39 -1.60 -17.34 -26.05
N ASP A 40 -1.62 -17.47 -27.37
CA ASP A 40 -2.07 -16.41 -28.28
C ASP A 40 -3.55 -16.09 -28.02
N GLU A 41 -4.41 -17.10 -27.90
CA GLU A 41 -5.83 -16.92 -27.57
C GLU A 41 -6.01 -16.26 -26.18
N MET A 42 -5.24 -16.68 -25.18
CA MET A 42 -5.26 -16.08 -23.85
C MET A 42 -4.75 -14.64 -23.85
N ILE A 43 -3.80 -14.29 -24.71
CA ILE A 43 -3.30 -12.92 -24.85
C ILE A 43 -4.34 -12.05 -25.54
N ASP A 44 -4.99 -12.57 -26.57
CA ASP A 44 -6.10 -11.87 -27.24
C ASP A 44 -7.25 -11.66 -26.26
N GLU A 45 -7.61 -12.68 -25.48
CA GLU A 45 -8.59 -12.54 -24.40
C GLU A 45 -8.08 -11.55 -23.35
N TYR A 46 -6.83 -11.63 -22.89
CA TYR A 46 -6.28 -10.69 -21.92
C TYR A 46 -6.29 -9.25 -22.43
N ASN A 47 -5.95 -9.01 -23.70
CA ASN A 47 -5.92 -7.68 -24.30
C ASN A 47 -7.33 -7.11 -24.46
N ASN A 48 -8.31 -7.95 -24.80
CA ASN A 48 -9.69 -7.54 -25.07
C ASN A 48 -10.63 -7.61 -23.84
N CYS A 49 -10.27 -8.36 -22.81
CA CYS A 49 -11.14 -8.62 -21.66
C CYS A 49 -11.06 -7.49 -20.63
N ASN A 50 -12.23 -7.01 -20.20
CA ASN A 50 -12.36 -5.99 -19.15
C ASN A 50 -12.75 -6.60 -17.79
N ASP A 51 -12.85 -7.93 -17.69
CA ASP A 51 -13.24 -8.63 -16.47
C ASP A 51 -12.01 -9.08 -15.65
N ASP A 52 -12.00 -8.74 -14.37
CA ASP A 52 -10.94 -9.11 -13.44
C ASP A 52 -10.88 -10.61 -13.18
N ILE A 53 -12.01 -11.31 -13.24
CA ILE A 53 -12.08 -12.75 -12.98
C ILE A 53 -11.36 -13.49 -14.11
N SER A 54 -11.63 -13.16 -15.38
CA SER A 54 -10.91 -13.70 -16.53
C SER A 54 -9.42 -13.35 -16.48
N ILE A 55 -9.05 -12.10 -16.20
CA ILE A 55 -7.64 -11.70 -16.05
C ILE A 55 -6.93 -12.54 -14.96
N LYS A 56 -7.59 -12.74 -13.81
CA LYS A 56 -7.06 -13.54 -12.71
C LYS A 56 -6.93 -15.01 -13.09
N LYS A 57 -7.88 -15.58 -13.82
CA LYS A 57 -7.81 -16.96 -14.34
C LYS A 57 -6.64 -17.12 -15.31
N ILE A 58 -6.44 -16.18 -16.23
CA ILE A 58 -5.31 -16.15 -17.17
C ILE A 58 -3.98 -16.09 -16.40
N SER A 59 -3.87 -15.19 -15.42
CA SER A 59 -2.69 -15.11 -14.55
C SER A 59 -2.43 -16.40 -13.78
N ASN A 60 -3.47 -17.02 -13.21
CA ASN A 60 -3.33 -18.26 -12.44
C ASN A 60 -2.86 -19.41 -13.34
N PHE A 61 -3.42 -19.52 -14.55
CA PHE A 61 -2.99 -20.52 -15.53
C PHE A 61 -1.51 -20.37 -15.87
N LEU A 62 -1.04 -19.17 -16.20
CA LEU A 62 0.36 -18.92 -16.57
C LEU A 62 1.33 -19.18 -15.42
N ASN A 63 0.94 -18.84 -14.19
CA ASN A 63 1.77 -19.05 -13.00
C ASN A 63 1.84 -20.52 -12.57
N ASN A 64 0.75 -21.27 -12.71
CA ASN A 64 0.68 -22.66 -12.26
C ASN A 64 1.24 -23.64 -13.28
N ASN A 65 1.22 -23.31 -14.57
CA ASN A 65 1.80 -24.14 -15.61
C ASN A 65 3.32 -24.07 -15.60
N LYS A 66 3.95 -24.97 -14.84
CA LYS A 66 5.41 -25.14 -14.87
C LYS A 66 5.81 -25.80 -16.19
N ILE A 67 6.20 -24.99 -17.17
CA ILE A 67 6.96 -25.46 -18.33
C ILE A 67 8.28 -26.01 -17.80
N ARG A 68 8.45 -27.33 -17.82
CA ARG A 68 9.68 -28.01 -17.41
C ARG A 68 10.41 -28.47 -18.64
N LEU A 69 11.50 -27.81 -18.99
CA LEU A 69 12.41 -28.36 -19.99
C LEU A 69 13.34 -29.36 -19.33
N ASN A 70 13.36 -30.59 -19.87
CA ASN A 70 14.37 -31.56 -19.49
C ASN A 70 15.72 -31.13 -20.07
N LYS A 71 16.61 -30.58 -19.22
CA LYS A 71 17.93 -30.07 -19.61
C LYS A 71 18.83 -31.13 -20.27
N ASN A 72 18.55 -32.41 -20.07
CA ASN A 72 19.34 -33.49 -20.67
C ASN A 72 19.05 -33.69 -22.16
N ASN A 73 18.05 -33.00 -22.73
CA ASN A 73 17.58 -33.18 -24.10
C ASN A 73 18.03 -32.08 -25.09
N PHE A 74 18.81 -31.09 -24.66
CA PHE A 74 19.34 -30.03 -25.56
C PHE A 74 20.27 -30.58 -26.65
N PHE A 75 20.84 -31.76 -26.47
CA PHE A 75 21.76 -32.39 -27.42
C PHE A 75 21.09 -32.94 -28.69
N SER A 76 19.75 -33.07 -28.74
CA SER A 76 19.03 -33.57 -29.93
C SER A 76 18.40 -32.47 -30.79
N TYR A 77 18.49 -31.23 -30.36
CA TYR A 77 18.00 -30.08 -31.10
C TYR A 77 19.14 -29.44 -31.90
N SER A 78 18.80 -28.96 -33.09
CA SER A 78 19.66 -28.06 -33.84
C SER A 78 19.87 -26.76 -33.07
N LYS A 79 20.89 -25.99 -33.47
CA LYS A 79 21.15 -24.67 -32.88
C LYS A 79 19.94 -23.74 -33.00
N GLU A 80 19.31 -23.70 -34.17
CA GLU A 80 18.12 -22.87 -34.42
C GLU A 80 16.93 -23.24 -33.52
N GLU A 81 16.69 -24.54 -33.30
CA GLU A 81 15.64 -25.00 -32.39
C GLU A 81 15.92 -24.62 -30.93
N ASN A 82 17.19 -24.73 -30.49
CA ASN A 82 17.59 -24.31 -29.15
C ASN A 82 17.43 -22.79 -28.96
N ASP A 83 17.88 -21.99 -29.92
CA ASP A 83 17.74 -20.53 -29.89
C ASP A 83 16.25 -20.12 -29.84
N TYR A 84 15.39 -20.82 -30.60
CA TYR A 84 13.94 -20.61 -30.59
C TYR A 84 13.32 -20.94 -29.23
N ILE A 85 13.69 -22.08 -28.62
CA ILE A 85 13.22 -22.49 -27.30
C ILE A 85 13.67 -21.47 -26.24
N GLU A 86 14.91 -20.98 -26.28
CA GLU A 86 15.39 -19.96 -25.34
C GLU A 86 14.59 -18.65 -25.47
N CYS A 87 14.35 -18.19 -26.70
CA CYS A 87 13.51 -17.02 -26.95
C CYS A 87 12.09 -17.21 -26.39
N PHE A 88 11.50 -18.38 -26.61
CA PHE A 88 10.19 -18.73 -26.08
C PHE A 88 10.15 -18.73 -24.55
N LEU A 89 11.14 -19.31 -23.88
CA LEU A 89 11.22 -19.30 -22.42
C LEU A 89 11.36 -17.89 -21.85
N ALA A 90 12.19 -17.07 -22.49
CA ALA A 90 12.36 -15.66 -22.12
C ALA A 90 11.04 -14.91 -22.27
N TYR A 91 10.33 -15.14 -23.38
CA TYR A 91 9.00 -14.60 -23.62
C TYR A 91 7.99 -15.03 -22.56
N ILE A 92 7.88 -16.32 -22.23
CA ILE A 92 6.94 -16.78 -21.19
C ILE A 92 7.28 -16.19 -19.81
N LYS A 93 8.57 -16.03 -19.49
CA LYS A 93 8.99 -15.37 -18.25
C LYS A 93 8.54 -13.91 -18.20
N ASP A 94 8.73 -13.17 -19.29
CA ASP A 94 8.31 -11.78 -19.41
C ASP A 94 6.77 -11.64 -19.41
N LEU A 95 6.08 -12.52 -20.15
CA LEU A 95 4.63 -12.63 -20.18
C LEU A 95 4.05 -12.86 -18.78
N ARG A 96 4.65 -13.80 -18.02
CA ARG A 96 4.31 -13.99 -16.61
C ARG A 96 4.53 -12.72 -15.83
N LEU A 97 5.66 -12.04 -15.91
CA LEU A 97 5.88 -10.79 -15.17
C LEU A 97 4.83 -9.70 -15.50
N LYS A 98 4.44 -9.59 -16.77
CA LYS A 98 3.41 -8.65 -17.23
C LYS A 98 2.01 -9.01 -16.74
N ILE A 99 1.62 -10.29 -16.80
CA ILE A 99 0.27 -10.76 -16.46
C ILE A 99 0.11 -11.04 -14.96
N SER A 100 1.14 -11.60 -14.33
CA SER A 100 1.24 -11.89 -12.89
C SER A 100 1.36 -10.65 -12.02
N GLY A 101 1.25 -9.44 -12.59
CA GLY A 101 1.17 -8.19 -11.85
C GLY A 101 0.32 -8.47 -10.62
N LYS A 102 0.99 -8.48 -9.45
CA LYS A 102 0.52 -9.13 -8.22
C LYS A 102 -0.99 -8.99 -8.13
N SER A 103 -1.72 -10.10 -8.00
CA SER A 103 -3.17 -10.03 -7.87
C SER A 103 -3.48 -9.44 -6.51
N TYR A 104 -3.41 -8.13 -6.42
CA TYR A 104 -3.67 -7.41 -5.20
C TYR A 104 -5.17 -7.51 -4.92
N ASN A 105 -5.53 -7.97 -3.72
CA ASN A 105 -6.86 -7.66 -3.22
C ASN A 105 -6.99 -6.13 -3.07
N ARG A 106 -8.22 -5.64 -2.88
CA ARG A 106 -8.49 -4.18 -2.76
C ARG A 106 -7.49 -3.50 -1.81
N ASN A 107 -7.32 -4.03 -0.61
CA ASN A 107 -6.49 -3.38 0.41
C ASN A 107 -5.00 -3.44 0.04
N GLU A 108 -4.52 -4.58 -0.45
CA GLU A 108 -3.12 -4.72 -0.88
C GLU A 108 -2.77 -3.76 -2.02
N LEU A 109 -3.73 -3.52 -2.93
CA LEU A 109 -3.53 -2.62 -4.06
C LEU A 109 -3.47 -1.16 -3.61
N ILE A 110 -4.38 -0.78 -2.70
CA ILE A 110 -4.39 0.55 -2.12
C ILE A 110 -3.10 0.81 -1.34
N ILE A 111 -2.64 -0.14 -0.53
CA ILE A 111 -1.36 -0.03 0.20
C ILE A 111 -0.20 0.10 -0.79
N PHE A 112 -0.14 -0.75 -1.82
CA PHE A 112 0.92 -0.66 -2.84
C PHE A 112 0.95 0.71 -3.53
N LEU A 113 -0.21 1.20 -4.00
CA LEU A 113 -0.31 2.50 -4.65
C LEU A 113 0.08 3.63 -3.70
N PHE A 114 -0.38 3.56 -2.45
CA PHE A 114 -0.06 4.52 -1.42
C PHE A 114 1.45 4.62 -1.15
N GLU A 115 2.12 3.48 -1.01
CA GLU A 115 3.59 3.42 -0.83
C GLU A 115 4.33 3.98 -2.04
N GLU A 116 3.93 3.60 -3.26
CA GLU A 116 4.56 4.10 -4.47
C GLU A 116 4.38 5.62 -4.64
N PHE A 117 3.20 6.16 -4.29
CA PHE A 117 2.95 7.60 -4.35
C PHE A 117 3.69 8.36 -3.24
N THR A 118 3.90 7.73 -2.09
CA THR A 118 4.75 8.26 -1.02
C THR A 118 6.20 8.37 -1.51
N LYS A 119 6.73 7.33 -2.16
CA LYS A 119 8.08 7.37 -2.77
C LYS A 119 8.21 8.42 -3.86
N ILE A 120 7.14 8.69 -4.63
CA ILE A 120 7.14 9.79 -5.60
C ILE A 120 7.21 11.14 -4.88
N SER A 121 6.49 11.29 -3.78
CA SER A 121 6.44 12.53 -3.00
C SER A 121 7.76 12.83 -2.28
N GLN A 122 8.55 11.80 -1.95
CA GLN A 122 9.91 11.92 -1.44
C GLN A 122 10.90 12.50 -2.45
N LYS A 123 10.63 12.38 -3.75
CA LYS A 123 11.53 12.88 -4.78
C LYS A 123 11.40 14.40 -4.86
N ASN A 124 12.53 15.09 -4.97
CA ASN A 124 12.56 16.53 -5.20
C ASN A 124 12.24 16.83 -6.68
N ILE A 125 10.97 16.66 -7.04
CA ILE A 125 10.44 16.85 -8.41
C ILE A 125 9.21 17.75 -8.36
N THR A 126 8.90 18.40 -9.48
CA THR A 126 7.75 19.29 -9.61
C THR A 126 6.42 18.52 -9.51
N ILE A 127 5.33 19.20 -9.15
CA ILE A 127 3.98 18.63 -9.10
C ILE A 127 3.59 17.98 -10.45
N LYS A 128 3.99 18.60 -11.57
CA LYS A 128 3.73 18.05 -12.91
C LYS A 128 4.45 16.72 -13.11
N GLU A 129 5.70 16.60 -12.66
CA GLU A 129 6.46 15.35 -12.73
C GLU A 129 5.93 14.28 -11.76
N GLN A 130 5.44 14.69 -10.58
CA GLN A 130 4.73 13.78 -9.66
C GLN A 130 3.48 13.21 -10.34
N VAL A 131 2.62 14.06 -10.92
CA VAL A 131 1.41 13.64 -11.64
C VAL A 131 1.74 12.69 -12.77
N ASN A 132 2.76 12.97 -13.58
CA ASN A 132 3.20 12.08 -14.65
C ASN A 132 3.68 10.72 -14.12
N SER A 133 4.41 10.72 -13.01
CA SER A 133 4.90 9.49 -12.36
C SER A 133 3.75 8.65 -11.82
N ILE A 134 2.79 9.29 -11.14
CA ILE A 134 1.57 8.66 -10.62
C ILE A 134 0.75 8.07 -11.77
N TYR A 135 0.55 8.85 -12.83
CA TYR A 135 -0.18 8.40 -14.02
C TYR A 135 0.47 7.16 -14.64
N THR A 136 1.80 7.16 -14.75
CA THR A 136 2.57 6.01 -15.27
C THR A 136 2.35 4.76 -14.43
N ILE A 137 2.31 4.88 -13.10
CA ILE A 137 2.03 3.76 -12.19
C ILE A 137 0.59 3.27 -12.34
N LEU A 138 -0.39 4.17 -12.35
CA LEU A 138 -1.80 3.82 -12.53
C LEU A 138 -2.05 3.10 -13.86
N CYS A 139 -1.35 3.50 -14.94
CA CYS A 139 -1.46 2.85 -16.25
C CYS A 139 -0.97 1.40 -16.28
N ARG A 140 -0.24 0.93 -15.25
CA ARG A 140 0.15 -0.49 -15.13
C ARG A 140 -1.02 -1.38 -14.77
N PHE A 141 -2.12 -0.83 -14.26
CA PHE A 141 -3.27 -1.59 -13.78
C PHE A 141 -4.43 -1.49 -14.77
N LYS A 142 -4.76 -2.62 -15.41
CA LYS A 142 -5.95 -2.72 -16.26
C LYS A 142 -7.21 -2.52 -15.41
N ASN A 143 -8.18 -1.76 -15.92
CA ASN A 143 -9.50 -1.54 -15.32
C ASN A 143 -9.54 -0.86 -13.96
N LEU A 144 -8.43 -0.30 -13.45
CA LEU A 144 -8.44 0.41 -12.16
C LEU A 144 -9.42 1.60 -12.19
N GLY A 145 -9.53 2.25 -13.35
CA GLY A 145 -10.33 3.45 -13.58
C GLY A 145 -9.87 4.58 -12.65
N GLY A 146 -9.32 5.66 -13.19
CA GLY A 146 -8.83 6.72 -12.30
C GLY A 146 -8.80 8.08 -12.92
N SER A 147 -8.80 9.09 -12.07
CA SER A 147 -8.58 10.47 -12.44
C SER A 147 -7.61 11.10 -11.46
N ILE A 148 -6.71 11.90 -11.98
CA ILE A 148 -5.80 12.73 -11.20
C ILE A 148 -6.25 14.16 -11.39
N VAL A 149 -6.51 14.87 -10.31
CA VAL A 149 -6.92 16.27 -10.31
C VAL A 149 -5.95 17.04 -9.44
N THR A 150 -5.39 18.12 -9.97
CA THR A 150 -4.58 19.04 -9.19
C THR A 150 -5.42 20.22 -8.74
N GLN A 151 -5.42 20.50 -7.44
CA GLN A 151 -6.14 21.64 -6.86
C GLN A 151 -5.22 22.37 -5.89
N LYS A 152 -4.88 23.62 -6.22
CA LYS A 152 -4.08 24.50 -5.35
C LYS A 152 -2.84 23.79 -4.79
N ASN A 153 -2.10 23.15 -5.69
CA ASN A 153 -0.90 22.33 -5.46
C ASN A 153 -1.13 20.93 -4.86
N ASN A 154 -2.30 20.63 -4.29
CA ASN A 154 -2.65 19.27 -3.86
C ASN A 154 -2.93 18.38 -5.08
N ILE A 155 -2.62 17.08 -4.95
CA ILE A 155 -2.90 16.07 -5.98
C ILE A 155 -3.94 15.11 -5.44
N LEU A 156 -5.13 15.12 -6.03
CA LEU A 156 -6.20 14.19 -5.72
C LEU A 156 -6.20 13.05 -6.75
N ILE A 157 -6.03 11.82 -6.27
CA ILE A 157 -5.99 10.62 -7.10
C ILE A 157 -7.22 9.79 -6.76
N GLN A 158 -8.20 9.76 -7.67
CA GLN A 158 -9.37 8.91 -7.53
C GLN A 158 -9.13 7.55 -8.17
N ILE A 159 -9.37 6.49 -7.41
CA ILE A 159 -9.40 5.11 -7.87
C ILE A 159 -10.87 4.69 -7.95
N LYS A 160 -11.47 4.90 -9.12
CA LYS A 160 -12.92 4.76 -9.36
C LYS A 160 -13.44 3.37 -9.03
N LYS A 161 -12.70 2.32 -9.44
CA LYS A 161 -13.10 0.93 -9.19
C LYS A 161 -13.37 0.61 -7.72
N TYR A 162 -12.68 1.28 -6.80
CA TYR A 162 -12.78 1.02 -5.36
C TYR A 162 -13.47 2.12 -4.58
N ASN A 163 -14.00 3.16 -5.25
CA ASN A 163 -14.49 4.37 -4.61
C ASN A 163 -13.50 4.84 -3.54
N TYR A 164 -12.25 5.04 -3.95
CA TYR A 164 -11.14 5.34 -3.04
C TYR A 164 -10.35 6.55 -3.52
N HIS A 165 -9.86 7.38 -2.61
CA HIS A 165 -8.98 8.50 -2.95
C HIS A 165 -7.62 8.39 -2.26
N ILE A 166 -6.55 8.72 -2.97
CA ILE A 166 -5.25 9.02 -2.35
C ILE A 166 -4.97 10.49 -2.62
N ILE A 167 -4.68 11.25 -1.56
CA ILE A 167 -4.49 12.70 -1.62
C ILE A 167 -3.07 13.02 -1.21
N ILE A 168 -2.32 13.68 -2.10
CA ILE A 168 -1.01 14.25 -1.78
C ILE A 168 -1.22 15.72 -1.45
N VAL A 169 -0.88 16.08 -0.21
CA VAL A 169 -1.12 17.40 0.37
C VAL A 169 0.20 18.18 0.32
N ASN A 170 0.27 19.10 -0.63
CA ASN A 170 1.33 20.09 -0.84
C ASN A 170 0.91 21.50 -0.41
N ASN A 171 -0.31 21.65 0.12
CA ASN A 171 -0.79 22.87 0.77
C ASN A 171 -1.94 22.52 1.72
N ILE A 172 -1.71 22.70 3.02
CA ILE A 172 -2.62 22.30 4.11
C ILE A 172 -3.91 23.13 4.11
N ASP A 173 -3.83 24.41 3.73
CA ASP A 173 -4.97 25.35 3.72
C ASP A 173 -6.11 24.91 2.80
N TYR A 174 -5.83 23.95 1.93
CA TYR A 174 -6.76 23.43 0.93
C TYR A 174 -7.02 21.93 1.07
N LEU A 175 -6.80 21.38 2.26
CA LEU A 175 -7.28 20.03 2.57
C LEU A 175 -8.82 20.04 2.63
N THR A 176 -9.44 19.80 1.48
CA THR A 176 -10.88 19.60 1.38
C THR A 176 -11.10 18.09 1.36
N PRO A 177 -11.68 17.48 2.41
CA PRO A 177 -11.96 16.06 2.36
C PRO A 177 -12.86 15.76 1.15
N PRO A 178 -12.62 14.64 0.44
CA PRO A 178 -13.56 14.16 -0.57
C PRO A 178 -14.90 13.89 0.12
N ASN A 179 -16.02 14.02 -0.62
CA ASN A 179 -17.37 13.79 -0.10
C ASN A 179 -17.44 12.62 0.90
N ASP A 180 -18.24 12.77 1.95
CA ASP A 180 -18.38 11.87 3.12
C ASP A 180 -18.65 10.38 2.82
N ASN A 181 -18.83 10.00 1.56
CA ASN A 181 -19.07 8.62 1.13
C ASN A 181 -17.82 7.87 0.65
N PHE A 182 -16.64 8.51 0.62
CA PHE A 182 -15.39 7.89 0.12
C PHE A 182 -14.37 7.68 1.24
N SER A 183 -13.76 6.49 1.27
CA SER A 183 -12.53 6.25 2.03
C SER A 183 -11.33 6.86 1.32
N PHE A 184 -10.36 7.37 2.08
CA PHE A 184 -9.17 7.97 1.50
C PHE A 184 -7.89 7.80 2.31
N SER A 185 -6.75 7.97 1.64
CA SER A 185 -5.43 8.07 2.25
C SER A 185 -4.83 9.45 2.06
N LEU A 186 -3.98 9.86 2.98
CA LEU A 186 -3.25 11.13 2.94
C LEU A 186 -1.74 10.90 2.86
N ILE A 187 -1.09 11.62 1.96
CA ILE A 187 0.37 11.77 1.90
C ILE A 187 0.65 13.26 2.13
N LEU A 188 1.18 13.60 3.30
CA LEU A 188 1.44 14.97 3.73
C LEU A 188 2.90 15.31 3.47
N ASN A 189 3.15 16.30 2.62
CA ASN A 189 4.51 16.82 2.40
C ASN A 189 4.93 17.85 3.47
N TYR A 190 4.42 17.63 4.68
CA TYR A 190 4.58 18.46 5.86
C TYR A 190 4.62 17.57 7.09
N GLU A 191 5.07 18.15 8.20
CA GLU A 191 4.92 17.53 9.49
C GLU A 191 3.45 17.33 9.83
N LEU A 192 3.17 16.19 10.45
CA LEU A 192 1.81 15.77 10.79
C LEU A 192 1.05 16.81 11.65
N PHE A 193 1.77 17.57 12.47
CA PHE A 193 1.18 18.55 13.38
C PHE A 193 0.58 19.76 12.65
N GLU A 194 1.16 20.17 11.52
CA GLU A 194 0.68 21.33 10.76
C GLU A 194 -0.70 21.08 10.14
N ALA A 195 -1.02 19.82 9.84
CA ALA A 195 -2.30 19.42 9.24
C ALA A 195 -3.35 18.92 10.26
N TYR A 196 -3.06 19.03 11.56
CA TYR A 196 -3.86 18.47 12.66
C TYR A 196 -5.35 18.87 12.61
N ASP A 197 -5.63 20.16 12.53
CA ASP A 197 -7.00 20.68 12.60
C ASP A 197 -7.85 20.27 11.39
N ALA A 198 -7.20 20.04 10.25
CA ALA A 198 -7.87 19.61 9.03
C ALA A 198 -8.10 18.08 9.03
N ILE A 199 -7.11 17.30 9.46
CA ILE A 199 -7.18 15.83 9.53
C ILE A 199 -8.20 15.38 10.59
N SER A 200 -8.21 16.04 11.76
CA SER A 200 -9.11 15.68 12.86
C SER A 200 -10.60 15.90 12.57
N LYS A 201 -10.94 16.59 11.48
CA LYS A 201 -12.31 16.78 10.99
C LYS A 201 -12.75 15.73 9.96
N CYS A 202 -11.82 14.87 9.54
CA CYS A 202 -12.08 13.84 8.54
C CYS A 202 -12.45 12.51 9.20
N ASN A 203 -13.46 11.81 8.66
CA ASN A 203 -14.01 10.60 9.27
C ASN A 203 -13.62 9.29 8.54
N ASN A 204 -13.12 9.40 7.30
CA ASN A 204 -12.94 8.26 6.39
C ASN A 204 -11.49 8.07 5.93
N ILE A 205 -10.52 8.42 6.78
CA ILE A 205 -9.10 8.19 6.45
C ILE A 205 -8.78 6.71 6.77
N ASP A 206 -7.98 6.04 5.92
CA ASP A 206 -7.42 4.70 6.23
C ASP A 206 -5.89 4.69 6.43
N TYR A 207 -5.16 5.54 5.70
CA TYR A 207 -3.70 5.60 5.75
C TYR A 207 -3.22 7.06 5.76
N ILE A 208 -2.21 7.36 6.57
CA ILE A 208 -1.55 8.67 6.59
C ILE A 208 -0.05 8.46 6.48
N SER A 209 0.59 9.10 5.52
CA SER A 209 2.03 9.20 5.42
C SER A 209 2.39 10.67 5.56
N TYR A 210 3.40 10.99 6.35
CA TYR A 210 3.77 12.36 6.63
C TYR A 210 5.27 12.52 6.62
N LYS A 211 5.69 13.70 6.18
CA LYS A 211 7.09 14.07 6.05
C LYS A 211 7.64 14.51 7.41
N ASN A 212 8.81 14.01 7.77
CA ASN A 212 9.55 14.43 8.95
C ASN A 212 10.51 15.59 8.61
N ALA A 213 11.08 16.20 9.64
CA ALA A 213 12.09 17.25 9.50
C ALA A 213 13.36 16.82 8.74
N ASP A 214 13.69 15.52 8.72
CA ASP A 214 14.82 14.94 7.99
C ASP A 214 14.48 14.53 6.55
N ASP A 215 13.36 15.02 6.02
CA ASP A 215 12.79 14.69 4.72
C ASP A 215 12.35 13.23 4.52
N SER A 216 12.47 12.37 5.56
CA SER A 216 11.94 11.01 5.53
C SER A 216 10.41 10.99 5.70
N PHE A 217 9.75 9.87 5.38
CA PHE A 217 8.33 9.70 5.62
C PHE A 217 8.06 8.63 6.66
N ASN A 218 7.18 8.96 7.60
CA ASN A 218 6.56 8.00 8.51
C ASN A 218 5.15 7.70 8.04
N SER A 219 4.70 6.46 8.23
CA SER A 219 3.35 6.03 7.85
C SER A 219 2.59 5.51 9.06
N ILE A 220 1.32 5.89 9.16
CA ILE A 220 0.36 5.45 10.17
C ILE A 220 -0.76 4.72 9.44
N TYR A 221 -0.94 3.45 9.79
CA TYR A 221 -2.07 2.64 9.33
C TYR A 221 -3.18 2.75 10.37
N ILE A 222 -4.40 3.09 9.96
CA ILE A 222 -5.48 3.39 10.92
C ILE A 222 -5.93 2.14 11.71
N SER A 223 -5.75 0.94 11.14
CA SER A 223 -5.91 -0.33 11.85
C SER A 223 -4.85 -0.57 12.93
N SER A 224 -3.69 0.10 12.86
CA SER A 224 -2.59 -0.01 13.83
C SER A 224 -2.41 1.27 14.65
N ILE A 225 -3.36 2.22 14.61
CA ILE A 225 -3.21 3.48 15.36
C ILE A 225 -3.06 3.21 16.85
N LEU A 226 -3.77 2.22 17.40
CA LEU A 226 -3.65 1.87 18.81
C LEU A 226 -2.24 1.35 19.13
N ASP A 227 -1.65 0.55 18.24
CA ASP A 227 -0.27 0.06 18.39
C ASP A 227 0.75 1.20 18.32
N VAL A 228 0.54 2.16 17.41
CA VAL A 228 1.38 3.37 17.29
C VAL A 228 1.25 4.23 18.55
N CYS A 229 0.05 4.39 19.10
CA CYS A 229 -0.16 5.08 20.37
C CYS A 229 0.62 4.41 21.50
N ILE A 230 0.56 3.08 21.62
CA ILE A 230 1.32 2.35 22.64
C ILE A 230 2.80 2.58 22.44
N GLN A 231 3.35 2.33 21.25
CA GLN A 231 4.78 2.47 21.00
C GLN A 231 5.29 3.87 21.37
N LYS A 232 4.52 4.91 21.05
CA LYS A 232 4.86 6.29 21.41
C LYS A 232 4.77 6.55 22.92
N ILE A 233 3.76 6.00 23.60
CA ILE A 233 3.64 6.10 25.06
C ILE A 233 4.77 5.34 25.75
N SER A 234 5.09 4.12 25.33
CA SER A 234 6.21 3.33 25.86
C SER A 234 7.55 4.04 25.62
N SER A 235 7.74 4.67 24.46
CA SER A 235 8.93 5.47 24.14
C SER A 235 9.05 6.70 25.05
N LEU A 236 7.94 7.43 25.26
CA LEU A 236 7.86 8.54 26.20
C LEU A 236 8.23 8.10 27.61
N ILE A 237 7.62 7.02 28.10
CA ILE A 237 7.91 6.44 29.42
C ILE A 237 9.41 6.12 29.53
N TYR A 238 9.98 5.46 28.53
CA TYR A 238 11.41 5.12 28.50
C TYR A 238 12.32 6.35 28.52
N LYS A 239 12.02 7.37 27.72
CA LYS A 239 12.77 8.65 27.71
C LYS A 239 12.70 9.36 29.06
N LEU A 240 11.55 9.30 29.74
CA LEU A 240 11.37 9.84 31.09
C LEU A 240 12.16 9.04 32.14
N TYR A 241 12.36 7.73 31.96
CA TYR A 241 13.24 6.92 32.83
C TYR A 241 14.73 7.22 32.63
N LEU A 242 15.13 7.57 31.40
CA LEU A 242 16.54 7.88 31.07
C LEU A 242 16.94 9.31 31.43
N ASN A 243 16.03 10.28 31.36
CA ASN A 243 16.29 11.66 31.76
C ASN A 243 16.38 11.78 33.30
N LYS A 244 17.59 11.62 33.83
CA LYS A 244 17.89 11.69 35.28
C LYS A 244 18.04 13.12 35.83
N GLU A 245 17.95 14.16 34.99
CA GLU A 245 18.39 15.51 35.35
C GLU A 245 17.34 16.35 36.10
N LYS A 246 16.05 15.99 36.08
CA LYS A 246 15.04 16.62 36.95
C LYS A 246 13.98 15.60 37.40
N PRO A 247 13.48 15.67 38.64
CA PRO A 247 12.47 14.75 39.15
C PRO A 247 11.13 15.02 38.46
N ILE A 248 10.84 14.26 37.42
CA ILE A 248 9.46 14.04 36.98
C ILE A 248 8.73 13.36 38.15
N THR A 249 7.62 13.94 38.61
CA THR A 249 6.88 13.41 39.77
C THR A 249 6.40 11.99 39.50
N GLU A 250 6.47 11.11 40.51
CA GLU A 250 5.96 9.73 40.41
C GLU A 250 4.48 9.66 39.99
N GLU A 251 3.73 10.72 40.25
CA GLU A 251 2.36 10.92 39.77
C GLU A 251 2.27 10.93 38.24
N PHE A 252 3.23 11.57 37.56
CA PHE A 252 3.26 11.68 36.12
C PHE A 252 3.47 10.32 35.42
N LYS A 253 4.41 9.53 35.93
CA LYS A 253 4.66 8.15 35.44
C LYS A 253 3.43 7.26 35.61
N LYS A 254 2.74 7.37 36.75
CA LYS A 254 1.52 6.60 37.02
C LYS A 254 0.40 6.91 36.02
N ILE A 255 0.25 8.17 35.59
CA ILE A 255 -0.79 8.54 34.62
C ILE A 255 -0.44 7.96 33.23
N LEU A 256 0.81 8.05 32.77
CA LEU A 256 1.22 7.46 31.48
C LEU A 256 1.05 5.93 31.46
N LEU A 257 1.49 5.22 32.49
CA LEU A 257 1.28 3.78 32.64
C LEU A 257 -0.20 3.41 32.66
N SER A 258 -1.06 4.24 33.27
CA SER A 258 -2.51 4.05 33.25
C SER A 258 -3.11 4.19 31.85
N ILE A 259 -2.56 5.08 31.01
CA ILE A 259 -3.01 5.24 29.62
C ILE A 259 -2.52 4.05 28.78
N GLU A 260 -1.25 3.67 28.89
CA GLU A 260 -0.68 2.51 28.18
C GLU A 260 -1.48 1.24 28.46
N ASN A 261 -1.74 0.94 29.74
CA ASN A 261 -2.54 -0.22 30.15
C ASN A 261 -3.97 -0.18 29.61
N LYS A 262 -4.60 1.00 29.56
CA LYS A 262 -5.95 1.14 28.98
C LYS A 262 -5.96 0.93 27.47
N ILE A 263 -4.94 1.40 26.74
CA ILE A 263 -4.84 1.19 25.29
C ILE A 263 -4.56 -0.29 24.99
N ASN A 264 -3.67 -0.93 25.75
CA ASN A 264 -3.41 -2.37 25.68
C ASN A 264 -4.69 -3.20 25.89
N ASN A 265 -5.51 -2.85 26.88
CA ASN A 265 -6.78 -3.55 27.13
C ASN A 265 -7.75 -3.41 25.95
N ILE A 266 -7.83 -2.24 25.31
CA ILE A 266 -8.67 -2.04 24.12
C ILE A 266 -8.16 -2.89 22.94
N LEU A 267 -6.84 -3.00 22.77
CA LEU A 267 -6.24 -3.84 21.73
C LEU A 267 -6.48 -5.32 21.93
N CYS A 268 -6.39 -5.82 23.17
CA CYS A 268 -6.76 -7.21 23.49
C CYS A 268 -8.22 -7.49 23.12
N CYS A 269 -9.15 -6.58 23.48
CA CYS A 269 -10.55 -6.69 23.09
C CYS A 269 -10.77 -6.60 21.57
N PHE A 270 -9.91 -5.88 20.84
CA PHE A 270 -9.92 -5.79 19.38
C PHE A 270 -9.51 -7.09 18.70
N ASN A 271 -8.40 -7.67 19.16
CA ASN A 271 -7.80 -8.87 18.59
C ASN A 271 -8.68 -10.12 18.77
N GLU A 272 -9.48 -10.17 19.85
CA GLU A 272 -10.42 -11.26 20.10
C GLU A 272 -11.70 -11.20 19.25
N ARG A 273 -12.01 -10.07 18.58
CA ARG A 273 -13.23 -9.88 17.78
C ARG A 273 -12.98 -9.21 16.42
N PRO A 274 -12.30 -9.88 15.47
CA PRO A 274 -11.86 -9.28 14.20
C PRO A 274 -12.98 -8.92 13.20
N ARG A 275 -14.28 -9.15 13.53
CA ARG A 275 -15.40 -9.05 12.56
C ARG A 275 -16.54 -8.11 12.94
N LYS A 276 -16.38 -7.26 13.96
CA LYS A 276 -17.33 -6.17 14.23
C LYS A 276 -16.59 -4.84 14.36
N ILE A 277 -16.25 -4.25 13.21
CA ILE A 277 -15.70 -2.89 13.08
C ILE A 277 -16.76 -1.82 13.45
N GLU A 278 -18.00 -2.20 13.79
CA GLU A 278 -19.08 -1.26 14.08
C GLU A 278 -19.21 -0.79 15.53
N LEU A 279 -18.38 -1.24 16.48
CA LEU A 279 -18.59 -0.88 17.90
C LEU A 279 -17.30 -0.67 18.71
N LEU A 280 -16.34 0.11 18.20
CA LEU A 280 -15.59 1.01 19.11
C LEU A 280 -16.54 2.16 19.45
N GLN A 281 -17.51 1.89 20.31
CA GLN A 281 -18.44 2.91 20.76
C GLN A 281 -17.65 4.01 21.46
N SER A 282 -17.72 5.19 20.85
CA SER A 282 -17.33 6.55 21.23
C SER A 282 -16.82 6.85 22.66
N GLU A 283 -17.23 6.12 23.71
CA GLU A 283 -16.95 6.44 25.10
C GLU A 283 -15.54 6.07 25.56
N ASP A 284 -15.00 4.91 25.17
CA ASP A 284 -13.65 4.49 25.58
C ASP A 284 -12.57 5.35 24.91
N ILE A 285 -12.76 5.67 23.63
CA ILE A 285 -11.88 6.59 22.90
C ILE A 285 -12.04 8.02 23.46
N LYS A 286 -13.25 8.46 23.84
CA LYS A 286 -13.47 9.74 24.54
C LYS A 286 -12.73 9.79 25.88
N LEU A 287 -12.82 8.72 26.67
CA LEU A 287 -12.16 8.61 27.98
C LEU A 287 -10.63 8.61 27.84
N LEU A 288 -10.10 7.93 26.83
CA LEU A 288 -8.67 7.95 26.51
C LEU A 288 -8.20 9.33 26.05
N ARG A 289 -8.95 10.00 25.18
CA ARG A 289 -8.65 11.38 24.76
C ARG A 289 -8.64 12.33 25.96
N ARG A 290 -9.65 12.26 26.84
CA ARG A 290 -9.69 13.08 28.07
C ARG A 290 -8.47 12.84 28.94
N LYS A 291 -8.01 11.60 29.07
CA LYS A 291 -6.79 11.25 29.80
C LYS A 291 -5.52 11.79 29.13
N VAL A 292 -5.39 11.68 27.81
CA VAL A 292 -4.24 12.25 27.07
C VAL A 292 -4.24 13.78 27.15
N ILE A 293 -5.40 14.43 27.03
CA ILE A 293 -5.56 15.89 27.21
C ILE A 293 -5.18 16.30 28.63
N SER A 294 -5.60 15.55 29.67
CA SER A 294 -5.20 15.85 31.04
C SER A 294 -3.68 15.77 31.25
N ILE A 295 -3.00 14.85 30.55
CA ILE A 295 -1.54 14.79 30.53
C ILE A 295 -0.93 16.02 29.82
N LEU A 296 -1.51 16.44 28.68
CA LEU A 296 -1.05 17.65 27.97
C LEU A 296 -1.19 18.91 28.82
N CYS A 297 -2.28 19.03 29.58
CA CYS A 297 -2.48 20.12 30.54
C CYS A 297 -1.40 20.10 31.63
N LEU A 298 -1.13 18.95 32.23
CA LEU A 298 -0.06 18.79 33.22
C LEU A 298 1.33 19.12 32.64
N PHE A 299 1.60 18.75 31.38
CA PHE A 299 2.86 19.11 30.72
C PHE A 299 3.01 20.61 30.44
N ASN A 300 1.94 21.28 30.02
CA ASN A 300 1.94 22.72 29.80
C ASN A 300 2.17 23.51 31.10
N GLU A 301 1.80 22.95 32.24
CA GLU A 301 2.05 23.54 33.56
C GLU A 301 3.49 23.32 34.07
N TYR A 302 4.21 22.31 33.56
CA TYR A 302 5.46 21.85 34.20
C TYR A 302 6.78 22.43 33.67
N ASP A 303 6.99 22.74 32.38
CA ASP A 303 8.13 23.58 31.93
C ASP A 303 8.18 23.81 30.39
N LYS A 304 8.78 24.93 29.96
CA LYS A 304 9.14 25.23 28.54
C LYS A 304 10.28 24.36 27.99
N ASN A 305 10.95 23.58 28.83
CA ASN A 305 12.13 22.78 28.49
C ASN A 305 11.83 21.41 27.86
N TYR A 306 10.55 21.04 27.69
CA TYR A 306 10.13 19.71 27.20
C TYR A 306 9.38 19.76 25.87
N ASN A 307 9.69 20.73 25.00
CA ASN A 307 9.03 20.92 23.69
C ASN A 307 8.98 19.62 22.85
N ASN A 308 10.02 18.77 22.93
CA ASN A 308 10.06 17.50 22.22
C ASN A 308 9.05 16.46 22.76
N LEU A 309 8.78 16.43 24.07
CA LEU A 309 7.79 15.53 24.67
C LEU A 309 6.36 16.00 24.39
N VAL A 310 6.14 17.33 24.37
CA VAL A 310 4.84 17.92 24.01
C VAL A 310 4.45 17.55 22.57
N SER A 311 5.40 17.54 21.64
CA SER A 311 5.18 17.08 20.26
C SER A 311 4.76 15.60 20.21
N GLU A 312 5.43 14.72 20.96
CA GLU A 312 5.09 13.30 21.00
C GLU A 312 3.69 13.04 21.58
N ILE A 313 3.28 13.77 22.61
CA ILE A 313 1.95 13.59 23.23
C ILE A 313 0.85 14.16 22.35
N LYS A 314 1.08 15.30 21.70
CA LYS A 314 0.17 15.82 20.67
C LYS A 314 -0.01 14.82 19.52
N SER A 315 1.05 14.09 19.16
CA SER A 315 0.96 13.04 18.15
C SER A 315 0.13 11.82 18.61
N ILE A 316 0.15 11.48 19.91
CA ILE A 316 -0.72 10.45 20.50
C ILE A 316 -2.17 10.91 20.54
N GLU A 317 -2.42 12.18 20.91
CA GLU A 317 -3.77 12.77 20.88
C GLU A 317 -4.37 12.75 19.47
N LEU A 318 -3.57 13.09 18.46
CA LEU A 318 -3.97 13.05 17.06
C LEU A 318 -4.37 11.63 16.64
N CYS A 319 -3.54 10.64 16.93
CA CYS A 319 -3.84 9.23 16.69
C CYS A 319 -5.19 8.83 17.30
N LEU A 320 -5.44 9.17 18.57
CA LEU A 320 -6.73 8.88 19.23
C LEU A 320 -7.91 9.68 18.64
N SER A 321 -7.70 10.88 18.13
CA SER A 321 -8.74 11.70 17.49
C SER A 321 -9.21 11.10 16.16
N ILE A 322 -8.30 10.52 15.38
CA ILE A 322 -8.59 9.85 14.11
C ILE A 322 -9.50 8.62 14.34
N LEU A 323 -9.30 7.89 15.46
CA LEU A 323 -10.14 6.74 15.81
C LEU A 323 -11.56 7.10 16.25
N TYR A 324 -11.76 8.30 16.79
CA TYR A 324 -13.04 8.72 17.38
C TYR A 324 -14.14 9.00 16.35
N ASN A 325 -13.75 9.36 15.13
CA ASN A 325 -14.66 9.90 14.13
C ASN A 325 -15.21 8.87 13.14
N LYS A 326 -14.84 7.59 13.25
CA LYS A 326 -15.48 6.50 12.52
C LYS A 326 -16.91 6.31 13.04
N LYS A 327 -17.92 6.70 12.26
CA LYS A 327 -19.34 6.41 12.49
C LYS A 327 -19.83 5.32 11.57
#